data_AF-A0A0L6JKB6-F1
#
_entry.id   AF-A0A0L6JKB6-F1
#
_cell.length_a   1.000
_cell.length_b   1.000
_cell.length_c   1.000
_cell.angle_alpha   90.00
_cell.angle_beta   90.00
_cell.angle_gamma   90.00
#
_symmetry.space_group_name_H-M   'P 1'
#
loop_
_entity.id
_entity.type
_entity.pdbx_description
1 polymer ?
#
loop_
_entity_poly.entity_id
_entity_poly.type
_entity_poly.pdbx_seq_one_letter_code
_entity_poly.pdbx_strand_id
1 'polypeptide(L)'
;MQFSIASVSLLIVVCLYGLKESAIAAIFVYGTSVVLGVTEQQSAVVSIAAITFIAWRMRIRHDGLITSTLLFWLLAGGPIMALLATITYGNINQIVVFHIQKEITIALLSCLLVDVLFTYSPLKRLGADGKVSIGFHFNRIMINTSLSAITIPYLLYMSIAGYNSTKRMEDLVHNTFVSQLQTIESYLHNQTENDLFALKQQGIVQVARLNQELQNIFADTGTEIVVTNYNNIVMASNSSVTIGGTFIWYMGDSIADRFANIYYWVPNKEFGSELEKWSYAYIIREKELPLLKLKTVMMTPFAPFLSNLLSAYIYQLWVYMLFCFAMLILSVLYNRIFFKLLEKLAETTTGIPTRLADGNGIEWYKSSIIEIDTLVNNFKTVTDNLEGMFHRTHHLAYYDSLTGLPNRLSMQDELIKMFGSQYAGRNLALMFFDLDRFK
;
A
#
# COMPACT_ATOMS: atom_id res chain seq x y z
N MET A 1 -2.25 -11.74 -6.00
CA MET A 1 -2.84 -11.25 -4.73
C MET A 1 -4.35 -11.16 -4.92
N GLN A 2 -5.15 -11.87 -4.12
CA GLN A 2 -6.59 -11.57 -4.06
C GLN A 2 -6.76 -10.27 -3.25
N PHE A 3 -7.28 -9.23 -3.89
CA PHE A 3 -7.60 -7.97 -3.23
C PHE A 3 -8.94 -8.12 -2.53
N SER A 4 -8.94 -8.05 -1.19
CA SER A 4 -10.18 -8.21 -0.42
C SER A 4 -11.00 -6.93 -0.47
N ILE A 5 -12.22 -7.00 -1.00
CA ILE A 5 -13.20 -5.90 -0.96
C ILE A 5 -13.65 -5.62 0.48
N ALA A 6 -13.46 -6.58 1.40
CA ALA A 6 -13.85 -6.45 2.79
C ALA A 6 -13.09 -5.33 3.51
N SER A 7 -11.78 -5.20 3.29
CA SER A 7 -10.96 -4.14 3.92
C SER A 7 -11.42 -2.74 3.50
N VAL A 8 -11.71 -2.56 2.20
CA VAL A 8 -12.25 -1.30 1.66
C VAL A 8 -13.61 -1.00 2.29
N SER A 9 -14.51 -1.99 2.34
CA SER A 9 -15.86 -1.84 2.88
C SER A 9 -15.84 -1.48 4.37
N LEU A 10 -15.00 -2.14 5.17
CA LEU A 10 -14.86 -1.83 6.60
C LEU A 10 -14.28 -0.44 6.83
N LEU A 11 -13.29 0.00 6.04
CA LEU A 11 -12.76 1.36 6.14
C LEU A 11 -13.80 2.43 5.73
N ILE A 12 -14.71 2.12 4.80
CA ILE A 12 -15.86 3.00 4.50
C ILE A 12 -16.78 3.12 5.72
N VAL A 13 -17.06 2.01 6.42
CA VAL A 13 -17.86 2.02 7.66
C VAL A 13 -17.18 2.87 8.74
N VAL A 14 -15.85 2.79 8.86
CA VAL A 14 -15.06 3.64 9.76
C VAL A 14 -15.29 5.13 9.49
N CYS A 15 -15.27 5.52 8.22
CA CYS A 15 -15.47 6.92 7.83
C CYS A 15 -16.91 7.42 8.05
N LEU A 16 -17.93 6.55 7.98
CA LEU A 16 -19.35 6.94 8.04
C LEU A 16 -19.97 6.83 9.44
N TYR A 17 -19.73 5.73 10.15
CA TYR A 17 -20.51 5.37 11.35
C TYR A 17 -19.70 5.45 12.64
N GLY A 18 -18.37 5.54 12.58
CA GLY A 18 -17.52 5.69 13.76
C GLY A 18 -17.19 4.35 14.46
N LEU A 19 -16.64 4.42 15.68
CA LEU A 19 -15.94 3.31 16.33
C LEU A 19 -16.81 2.08 16.64
N LYS A 20 -18.01 2.25 17.23
CA LYS A 20 -18.78 1.11 17.77
C LYS A 20 -19.28 0.23 16.62
N GLU A 21 -19.83 0.87 15.61
CA GLU A 21 -20.41 0.32 14.40
C GLU A 21 -19.33 -0.38 13.57
N SER A 22 -18.15 0.23 13.47
CA SER A 22 -17.00 -0.34 12.76
C SER A 22 -16.43 -1.58 13.45
N ALA A 23 -16.36 -1.57 14.78
CA ALA A 23 -15.89 -2.72 15.54
C ALA A 23 -16.85 -3.92 15.40
N ILE A 24 -18.17 -3.67 15.48
CA ILE A 24 -19.19 -4.71 15.28
C ILE A 24 -19.12 -5.27 13.86
N ALA A 25 -19.03 -4.39 12.85
CA ALA A 25 -18.90 -4.81 11.45
C ALA A 25 -17.62 -5.64 11.22
N ALA A 26 -16.48 -5.23 11.80
CA ALA A 26 -15.23 -5.97 11.68
C ALA A 26 -15.31 -7.37 12.30
N ILE A 27 -15.89 -7.49 13.51
CA ILE A 27 -16.08 -8.79 14.18
C ILE A 27 -16.98 -9.70 13.33
N PHE A 28 -18.06 -9.16 12.76
CA PHE A 28 -18.97 -9.94 11.93
C PHE A 28 -18.32 -10.42 10.63
N VAL A 29 -17.63 -9.52 9.89
CA VAL A 29 -17.00 -9.84 8.60
C VAL A 29 -15.84 -10.82 8.78
N TYR A 30 -14.94 -10.57 9.72
CA TYR A 30 -13.81 -11.47 9.94
C TYR A 30 -14.21 -12.75 10.68
N GLY A 31 -15.21 -12.69 11.57
CA GLY A 31 -15.76 -13.89 12.23
C GLY A 31 -16.40 -14.86 11.24
N THR A 32 -17.22 -14.35 10.31
CA THR A 32 -17.80 -15.17 9.24
C THR A 32 -16.73 -15.73 8.30
N SER A 33 -15.71 -14.93 7.98
CA SER A 33 -14.57 -15.36 7.16
C SER A 33 -13.77 -16.52 7.78
N VAL A 34 -13.61 -16.53 9.11
CA VAL A 34 -12.95 -17.65 9.83
C VAL A 34 -13.83 -18.91 9.79
N VAL A 35 -15.14 -18.78 10.01
CA VAL A 35 -16.08 -19.92 9.97
C VAL A 35 -16.13 -20.57 8.58
N LEU A 36 -16.01 -19.76 7.52
CA LEU A 36 -15.95 -20.25 6.14
C LEU A 36 -14.57 -20.81 5.74
N GLY A 37 -13.58 -20.78 6.63
CA GLY A 37 -12.22 -21.28 6.36
C GLY A 37 -11.43 -20.43 5.37
N VAL A 38 -11.87 -19.20 5.09
CA VAL A 38 -11.20 -18.30 4.12
C VAL A 38 -10.01 -17.58 4.74
N THR A 39 -10.07 -17.29 6.04
CA THR A 39 -9.03 -16.58 6.78
C THR A 39 -8.62 -17.33 8.03
N GLU A 40 -7.30 -17.41 8.25
CA GLU A 40 -6.74 -17.91 9.51
C GLU A 40 -7.22 -17.07 10.70
N GLN A 41 -7.50 -17.74 11.82
CA GLN A 41 -7.98 -17.11 13.05
C GLN A 41 -7.03 -16.00 13.54
N GLN A 42 -5.72 -16.20 13.39
CA GLN A 42 -4.70 -15.25 13.85
C GLN A 42 -4.72 -13.97 13.01
N SER A 43 -4.80 -14.11 11.69
CA SER A 43 -4.88 -12.97 10.78
C SER A 43 -6.17 -12.17 11.02
N ALA A 44 -7.31 -12.85 11.21
CA ALA A 44 -8.58 -12.23 11.54
C ALA A 44 -8.54 -11.36 12.81
N VAL A 45 -7.91 -11.85 13.89
CA VAL A 45 -7.75 -11.09 15.14
C VAL A 45 -6.96 -9.80 14.91
N VAL A 46 -5.86 -9.87 14.15
CA VAL A 46 -5.05 -8.68 13.84
C VAL A 46 -5.83 -7.70 12.97
N SER A 47 -6.60 -8.17 11.99
CA SER A 47 -7.42 -7.29 11.14
C SER A 47 -8.55 -6.60 11.92
N ILE A 48 -9.20 -7.29 12.86
CA ILE A 48 -10.21 -6.68 13.75
C ILE A 48 -9.56 -5.61 14.64
N ALA A 49 -8.38 -5.90 15.19
CA ALA A 49 -7.61 -4.93 15.98
C ALA A 49 -7.21 -3.70 15.13
N ALA A 50 -6.83 -3.91 13.88
CA ALA A 50 -6.49 -2.85 12.93
C ALA A 50 -7.65 -1.89 12.72
N ILE A 51 -8.82 -2.42 12.35
CA ILE A 51 -10.02 -1.60 12.09
C ILE A 51 -10.44 -0.84 13.34
N THR A 52 -10.43 -1.50 14.50
CA THR A 52 -10.79 -0.88 15.78
C THR A 52 -9.84 0.26 16.14
N PHE A 53 -8.53 0.05 15.97
CA PHE A 53 -7.52 1.08 16.22
C PHE A 53 -7.66 2.27 15.26
N ILE A 54 -7.84 2.01 13.97
CA ILE A 54 -8.02 3.06 12.96
C ILE A 54 -9.26 3.89 13.30
N ALA A 55 -10.38 3.24 13.63
CA ALA A 55 -11.62 3.91 14.00
C ALA A 55 -11.50 4.73 15.29
N TRP A 56 -10.74 4.25 16.28
CA TRP A 56 -10.47 5.00 17.49
C TRP A 56 -9.64 6.25 17.21
N ARG A 57 -8.57 6.12 16.43
CA ARG A 57 -7.68 7.25 16.12
C ARG A 57 -8.36 8.30 15.24
N MET A 58 -9.27 7.90 14.36
CA MET A 58 -10.08 8.82 13.56
C MET A 58 -11.02 9.71 14.39
N ARG A 59 -11.37 9.33 15.63
CA ARG A 59 -12.11 10.23 16.55
C ARG A 59 -11.26 11.39 17.05
N ILE A 60 -9.95 11.19 17.17
CA ILE A 60 -9.00 12.21 17.67
C ILE A 60 -8.50 13.08 16.52
N ARG A 61 -8.21 12.44 15.37
CA ARG A 61 -7.79 13.13 14.14
C ARG A 61 -8.64 12.64 12.97
N HIS A 62 -9.70 13.39 12.68
CA HIS A 62 -10.60 13.14 11.55
C HIS A 62 -9.86 13.00 10.22
N ASP A 63 -8.72 13.69 10.10
CA ASP A 63 -8.00 13.77 8.85
C ASP A 63 -6.87 12.74 8.65
N GLY A 64 -6.75 11.77 9.56
CA GLY A 64 -5.57 10.92 9.69
C GLY A 64 -5.67 9.50 9.16
N LEU A 65 -6.55 9.14 8.22
CA LEU A 65 -6.78 7.74 7.82
C LEU A 65 -5.47 7.03 7.40
N ILE A 66 -4.74 7.58 6.43
CA ILE A 66 -3.45 7.02 5.94
C ILE A 66 -2.43 6.92 7.08
N THR A 67 -2.30 7.98 7.88
CA THR A 67 -1.36 7.98 9.01
C THR A 67 -1.75 6.99 10.11
N SER A 68 -3.04 6.67 10.25
CA SER A 68 -3.58 5.75 11.25
C SER A 68 -3.32 4.31 10.84
N THR A 69 -3.61 3.98 9.59
CA THR A 69 -3.32 2.68 8.99
C THR A 69 -1.83 2.36 9.06
N LEU A 70 -0.97 3.29 8.63
CA LEU A 70 0.47 3.03 8.59
C LEU A 70 1.07 2.87 10.00
N LEU A 71 0.66 3.71 10.95
CA LEU A 71 1.17 3.61 12.32
C LEU A 71 0.76 2.29 12.99
N PHE A 72 -0.46 1.82 12.75
CA PHE A 72 -0.88 0.50 13.24
C PHE A 72 -0.02 -0.60 12.63
N TRP A 73 0.05 -0.67 11.30
CA TRP A 73 0.72 -1.78 10.62
C TRP A 73 2.23 -1.82 10.84
N LEU A 74 2.86 -0.66 11.01
CA LEU A 74 4.31 -0.56 11.26
C LEU A 74 4.68 -0.84 12.71
N LEU A 75 3.91 -0.34 13.69
CA LEU A 75 4.25 -0.47 15.11
C LEU A 75 3.62 -1.68 15.80
N ALA A 76 2.46 -2.13 15.33
CA ALA A 76 1.68 -3.17 15.99
C ALA A 76 1.37 -4.35 15.05
N GLY A 77 0.66 -4.12 13.93
CA GLY A 77 0.15 -5.18 13.06
C GLY A 77 1.22 -6.14 12.55
N GLY A 78 2.28 -5.63 11.91
CA GLY A 78 3.39 -6.45 11.42
C GLY A 78 4.13 -7.21 12.53
N PRO A 79 4.59 -6.54 13.60
CA PRO A 79 5.23 -7.20 14.73
C PRO A 79 4.36 -8.25 15.43
N ILE A 80 3.06 -7.98 15.60
CA ILE A 80 2.11 -8.94 16.20
C ILE A 80 1.95 -10.16 15.28
N MET A 81 1.80 -9.97 13.96
CA MET A 81 1.75 -11.11 13.04
C MET A 81 3.04 -11.93 13.05
N ALA A 82 4.20 -11.27 13.09
CA ALA A 82 5.49 -11.96 13.18
C ALA A 82 5.61 -12.78 14.47
N LEU A 83 5.14 -12.23 15.60
CA LEU A 83 5.13 -12.91 16.90
C LEU A 83 4.12 -14.08 16.93
N LEU A 84 2.92 -13.91 16.37
CA LEU A 84 1.96 -15.01 16.26
C LEU A 84 2.48 -16.13 15.36
N ALA A 85 3.17 -15.78 14.28
CA ALA A 85 3.79 -16.75 13.38
C ALA A 85 4.93 -17.52 14.05
N THR A 86 5.79 -16.88 14.86
CA THR A 86 6.85 -17.62 15.59
C THR A 86 6.27 -18.56 16.63
N ILE A 87 5.17 -18.20 17.30
CA ILE A 87 4.48 -19.07 18.26
C ILE A 87 3.88 -20.29 17.57
N THR A 88 3.34 -20.12 16.36
CA THR A 88 2.58 -21.16 15.65
C THR A 88 3.49 -22.08 14.84
N TYR A 89 4.44 -21.51 14.12
CA TYR A 89 5.29 -22.22 13.16
C TYR A 89 6.74 -22.39 13.66
N GLY A 90 7.10 -21.83 14.81
CA GLY A 90 8.44 -21.93 15.41
C GLY A 90 9.52 -21.07 14.73
N ASN A 91 9.36 -20.71 13.45
CA ASN A 91 10.29 -19.86 12.70
C ASN A 91 9.56 -18.96 11.69
N ILE A 92 10.18 -17.84 11.32
CA ILE A 92 9.72 -16.93 10.28
C ILE A 92 10.33 -17.38 8.94
N ASN A 93 9.57 -18.14 8.17
CA ASN A 93 9.95 -18.52 6.80
C ASN A 93 9.53 -17.44 5.77
N GLN A 94 9.91 -17.64 4.50
CA GLN A 94 9.56 -16.70 3.42
C GLN A 94 8.05 -16.55 3.22
N ILE A 95 7.26 -17.61 3.44
CA ILE A 95 5.79 -17.57 3.29
C ILE A 95 5.19 -16.59 4.31
N VAL A 96 5.64 -16.65 5.57
CA VAL A 96 5.21 -15.74 6.64
C VAL A 96 5.59 -14.29 6.30
N VAL A 97 6.84 -14.05 5.88
CA VAL A 97 7.29 -12.69 5.50
C VAL A 97 6.43 -12.14 4.37
N PHE A 98 6.20 -12.94 3.33
CA PHE A 98 5.35 -12.57 2.20
C PHE A 98 3.91 -12.29 2.65
N HIS A 99 3.35 -13.11 3.55
CA HIS A 99 2.00 -12.92 4.07
C HIS A 99 1.87 -11.58 4.82
N ILE A 100 2.81 -11.26 5.71
CA ILE A 100 2.82 -9.99 6.47
C ILE A 100 2.91 -8.80 5.51
N GLN A 101 3.85 -8.84 4.56
CA GLN A 101 4.01 -7.75 3.59
C GLN A 101 2.77 -7.56 2.73
N LYS A 102 2.19 -8.66 2.24
CA LYS A 102 0.94 -8.66 1.48
C LYS A 102 -0.17 -7.97 2.28
N GLU A 103 -0.38 -8.33 3.53
CA GLU A 103 -1.43 -7.73 4.38
C GLU A 103 -1.22 -6.23 4.57
N ILE A 104 0.02 -5.79 4.81
CA ILE A 104 0.33 -4.36 4.93
C ILE A 104 0.07 -3.63 3.61
N THR A 105 0.49 -4.19 2.47
CA THR A 105 0.24 -3.60 1.14
C THR A 105 -1.25 -3.49 0.85
N ILE A 106 -2.04 -4.53 1.15
CA ILE A 106 -3.50 -4.50 0.97
C ILE A 106 -4.14 -3.43 1.84
N ALA A 107 -3.71 -3.29 3.10
CA ALA A 107 -4.23 -2.27 4.00
C ALA A 107 -3.92 -0.85 3.52
N LEU A 108 -2.68 -0.60 3.07
CA LEU A 108 -2.27 0.70 2.52
C LEU A 108 -3.05 1.05 1.24
N LEU A 109 -3.20 0.09 0.33
CA LEU A 109 -3.97 0.26 -0.91
C LEU A 109 -5.45 0.53 -0.63
N SER A 110 -6.05 -0.24 0.29
CA SER A 110 -7.44 -0.06 0.71
C SER A 110 -7.66 1.32 1.34
N CYS A 111 -6.72 1.75 2.17
CA CYS A 111 -6.74 3.06 2.80
C CYS A 111 -6.62 4.21 1.79
N LEU A 112 -5.71 4.10 0.81
CA LEU A 112 -5.56 5.09 -0.26
C LEU A 112 -6.85 5.20 -1.08
N LEU A 113 -7.43 4.06 -1.45
CA LEU A 113 -8.68 4.02 -2.21
C LEU A 113 -9.82 4.72 -1.45
N VAL A 114 -9.98 4.41 -0.16
CA VAL A 114 -11.02 5.03 0.67
C VAL A 114 -10.76 6.53 0.87
N ASP A 115 -9.54 6.96 1.15
CA ASP A 115 -9.27 8.40 1.35
C ASP A 115 -9.47 9.21 0.05
N VAL A 116 -9.08 8.66 -1.11
CA VAL A 116 -9.39 9.25 -2.44
C VAL A 116 -10.90 9.33 -2.65
N LEU A 117 -11.63 8.24 -2.37
CA LEU A 117 -13.07 8.17 -2.56
C LEU A 117 -13.80 9.19 -1.66
N PHE A 118 -13.44 9.32 -0.39
CA PHE A 118 -14.04 10.31 0.50
C PHE A 118 -13.61 11.75 0.22
N THR A 119 -12.40 11.96 -0.31
CA THR A 119 -11.90 13.29 -0.62
C THR A 119 -12.54 13.83 -1.89
N TYR A 120 -12.62 13.06 -2.97
CA TYR A 120 -13.04 13.56 -4.29
C TYR A 120 -14.48 13.20 -4.67
N SER A 121 -15.13 12.25 -3.99
CA SER A 121 -16.51 11.85 -4.28
C SER A 121 -17.50 12.54 -3.34
N PRO A 122 -18.75 12.79 -3.77
CA PRO A 122 -19.80 13.30 -2.89
C PRO A 122 -20.24 12.34 -1.77
N LEU A 123 -19.61 11.16 -1.61
CA LEU A 123 -19.93 10.20 -0.54
C LEU A 123 -19.83 10.79 0.88
N LYS A 124 -19.03 11.84 1.08
CA LYS A 124 -19.00 12.58 2.36
C LYS A 124 -20.36 13.20 2.73
N ARG A 125 -21.27 13.36 1.76
CA ARG A 125 -22.63 13.87 1.95
C ARG A 125 -23.64 12.79 2.34
N LEU A 126 -23.30 11.51 2.19
CA LEU A 126 -24.24 10.40 2.41
C LEU A 126 -24.49 10.06 3.89
N GLY A 127 -23.84 10.76 4.84
CA GLY A 127 -24.02 10.56 6.28
C GLY A 127 -23.79 11.80 7.14
N ALA A 128 -23.74 13.00 6.56
CA ALA A 128 -23.50 14.24 7.29
C ALA A 128 -24.75 15.12 7.31
N ASP A 129 -25.37 15.24 8.48
CA ASP A 129 -26.35 16.28 8.78
C ASP A 129 -25.63 17.63 8.93
N GLY A 130 -25.52 18.37 7.82
CA GLY A 130 -25.20 19.80 7.83
C GLY A 130 -23.72 20.22 7.64
N LYS A 131 -23.56 21.33 6.91
CA LYS A 131 -22.34 22.14 6.68
C LYS A 131 -21.03 21.37 6.50
N VAL A 132 -20.96 20.52 5.48
CA VAL A 132 -19.65 20.06 4.97
C VAL A 132 -18.92 21.26 4.37
N SER A 133 -17.72 21.57 4.87
CA SER A 133 -16.86 22.63 4.33
C SER A 133 -16.67 22.44 2.83
N ILE A 134 -17.01 23.44 2.03
CA ILE A 134 -16.83 23.44 0.58
C ILE A 134 -15.36 23.78 0.31
N GLY A 135 -14.54 22.77 0.04
CA GLY A 135 -13.12 22.95 -0.29
C GLY A 135 -12.29 21.69 -0.04
N PHE A 136 -11.16 21.58 -0.75
CA PHE A 136 -10.19 20.51 -0.54
C PHE A 136 -8.96 21.06 0.17
N HIS A 137 -8.46 20.37 1.19
CA HIS A 137 -7.13 20.69 1.72
C HIS A 137 -6.08 20.25 0.71
N PHE A 138 -5.32 21.20 0.18
CA PHE A 138 -4.31 20.93 -0.85
C PHE A 138 -3.27 19.89 -0.41
N ASN A 139 -2.90 19.86 0.87
CA ASN A 139 -2.03 18.82 1.43
C ASN A 139 -2.57 17.40 1.18
N ARG A 140 -3.88 17.18 1.36
CA ARG A 140 -4.52 15.88 1.09
C ARG A 140 -4.46 15.53 -0.38
N ILE A 141 -4.72 16.50 -1.27
CA ILE A 141 -4.65 16.29 -2.71
C ILE A 141 -3.25 15.82 -3.10
N MET A 142 -2.23 16.53 -2.62
CA MET A 142 -0.84 16.22 -2.96
C MET A 142 -0.41 14.84 -2.44
N ILE A 143 -0.80 14.45 -1.22
CA ILE A 143 -0.52 13.10 -0.70
C ILE A 143 -1.19 12.03 -1.58
N ASN A 144 -2.47 12.22 -1.89
CA ASN A 144 -3.25 11.25 -2.66
C ASN A 144 -2.73 11.12 -4.09
N THR A 145 -2.35 12.22 -4.74
CA THR A 145 -1.76 12.19 -6.08
C THR A 145 -0.38 11.55 -6.07
N SER A 146 0.50 11.90 -5.13
CA SER A 146 1.83 11.29 -5.02
C SER A 146 1.78 9.79 -4.70
N LEU A 147 0.95 9.38 -3.74
CA LEU A 147 0.84 7.97 -3.36
C LEU A 147 0.16 7.14 -4.45
N SER A 148 -0.81 7.69 -5.16
CA SER A 148 -1.44 7.05 -6.32
C SER A 148 -0.47 6.93 -7.50
N ALA A 149 0.31 7.98 -7.78
CA ALA A 149 1.32 8.00 -8.85
C ALA A 149 2.44 6.97 -8.63
N ILE A 150 2.70 6.56 -7.39
CA ILE A 150 3.62 5.45 -7.10
C ILE A 150 2.89 4.12 -7.10
N THR A 151 1.77 4.02 -6.40
CA THR A 151 1.10 2.74 -6.14
C THR A 151 0.53 2.13 -7.43
N ILE A 152 -0.10 2.93 -8.29
CA ILE A 152 -0.75 2.40 -9.50
C ILE A 152 0.29 1.83 -10.49
N PRO A 153 1.34 2.57 -10.92
CA PRO A 153 2.35 2.02 -11.82
C PRO A 153 3.09 0.85 -11.19
N TYR A 154 3.34 0.89 -9.89
CA TYR A 154 4.01 -0.19 -9.19
C TYR A 154 3.18 -1.49 -9.17
N LEU A 155 1.86 -1.41 -8.92
CA LEU A 155 0.98 -2.59 -8.99
C LEU A 155 0.87 -3.15 -10.41
N LEU A 156 0.86 -2.29 -11.43
CA LEU A 156 0.92 -2.70 -12.83
C LEU A 156 2.24 -3.41 -13.12
N TYR A 157 3.37 -2.84 -12.69
CA TYR A 157 4.68 -3.45 -12.81
C TYR A 157 4.73 -4.82 -12.13
N MET A 158 4.26 -4.94 -10.87
CA MET A 158 4.19 -6.21 -10.16
C MET A 158 3.34 -7.25 -10.89
N SER A 159 2.21 -6.84 -11.47
CA SER A 159 1.32 -7.74 -12.20
C SER A 159 1.99 -8.28 -13.48
N ILE A 160 2.65 -7.40 -14.24
CA ILE A 160 3.41 -7.77 -15.44
C ILE A 160 4.62 -8.63 -15.08
N ALA A 161 5.38 -8.24 -14.05
CA ALA A 161 6.52 -8.99 -13.54
C ALA A 161 6.08 -10.38 -13.05
N GLY A 162 4.93 -10.46 -12.39
CA GLY A 162 4.33 -11.71 -11.94
C GLY A 162 3.99 -12.64 -13.10
N TYR A 163 3.29 -12.14 -14.11
CA TYR A 163 2.97 -12.90 -15.33
C TYR A 163 4.23 -13.37 -16.07
N ASN A 164 5.24 -12.51 -16.17
CA ASN A 164 6.51 -12.88 -16.81
C ASN A 164 7.27 -13.94 -16.00
N SER A 165 7.21 -13.88 -14.66
CA SER A 165 7.84 -14.86 -13.79
C SER A 165 7.17 -16.23 -13.87
N THR A 166 5.83 -16.29 -13.94
CA THR A 166 5.12 -17.57 -14.11
C THR A 166 5.43 -18.20 -15.47
N LYS A 167 5.44 -17.40 -16.54
CA LYS A 167 5.81 -17.90 -17.87
C LYS A 167 7.25 -18.40 -17.94
N ARG A 168 8.21 -17.65 -17.36
CA ARG A 168 9.61 -18.09 -17.28
C ARG A 168 9.76 -19.38 -16.49
N MET A 169 8.96 -19.57 -15.44
CA MET A 169 8.95 -20.80 -14.65
C MET A 169 8.45 -21.98 -15.49
N GLU A 170 7.34 -21.82 -16.22
CA GLU A 170 6.82 -22.84 -17.13
C GLU A 170 7.84 -23.21 -18.22
N ASP A 171 8.47 -22.21 -18.85
CA ASP A 171 9.51 -22.43 -19.87
C ASP A 171 10.73 -23.16 -19.29
N LEU A 172 11.19 -22.76 -18.08
CA LEU A 172 12.32 -23.39 -17.40
C LEU A 172 12.01 -24.86 -17.10
N VAL A 173 10.87 -25.14 -16.47
CA VAL A 173 10.42 -26.50 -16.16
C VAL A 173 10.29 -27.34 -17.43
N HIS A 174 9.67 -26.80 -18.47
CA HIS A 174 9.52 -27.50 -19.74
C HIS A 174 10.87 -27.86 -20.36
N ASN A 175 11.79 -26.91 -20.46
CA ASN A 175 13.10 -27.09 -21.07
C ASN A 175 13.98 -28.03 -20.25
N THR A 176 13.97 -27.91 -18.91
CA THR A 176 14.66 -28.85 -18.02
C THR A 176 14.16 -30.27 -18.28
N PHE A 177 12.85 -30.51 -18.25
CA PHE A 177 12.32 -31.84 -18.52
C PHE A 177 12.64 -32.37 -19.92
N VAL A 178 12.57 -31.54 -20.97
CA VAL A 178 12.93 -31.95 -22.33
C VAL A 178 14.40 -32.38 -22.40
N SER A 179 15.29 -31.60 -21.80
CA SER A 179 16.72 -31.90 -21.75
C SER A 179 16.99 -33.19 -20.98
N GLN A 180 16.40 -33.36 -19.80
CA GLN A 180 16.56 -34.58 -18.99
C GLN A 180 16.04 -35.83 -19.72
N LEU A 181 14.88 -35.73 -20.38
CA LEU A 181 14.34 -36.83 -21.19
C LEU A 181 15.23 -37.20 -22.37
N GLN A 182 15.79 -36.21 -23.07
CA GLN A 182 16.71 -36.46 -24.19
C GLN A 182 17.98 -37.18 -23.71
N THR A 183 18.49 -36.85 -22.52
CA THR A 183 19.64 -37.54 -21.92
C THR A 183 19.31 -38.99 -21.59
N ILE A 184 18.14 -39.27 -20.99
CA ILE A 184 17.69 -40.64 -20.69
C ILE A 184 17.47 -41.44 -21.98
N GLU A 185 16.80 -40.84 -22.96
CA GLU A 185 16.50 -41.48 -24.25
C GLU A 185 17.78 -41.82 -25.00
N SER A 186 18.76 -40.91 -24.99
CA SER A 186 20.09 -41.14 -25.58
C SER A 186 20.88 -42.22 -24.84
N TYR A 187 20.83 -42.25 -23.50
CA TYR A 187 21.45 -43.31 -22.71
C TYR A 187 20.86 -44.68 -23.04
N LEU A 188 19.53 -44.79 -23.10
CA LEU A 188 18.82 -46.04 -23.38
C LEU A 188 19.02 -46.50 -24.82
N HIS A 189 19.04 -45.58 -25.79
CA HIS A 189 19.31 -45.92 -27.20
C HIS A 189 20.74 -46.40 -27.44
N ASN A 190 21.70 -45.95 -26.64
CA ASN A 190 23.10 -46.37 -26.74
C ASN A 190 23.39 -47.72 -26.06
N GLN A 191 22.42 -48.34 -25.38
CA GLN A 191 22.59 -49.67 -24.78
C GLN A 191 22.46 -50.78 -25.83
N THR A 192 23.11 -51.91 -25.58
CA THR A 192 22.97 -53.09 -26.45
C THR A 192 21.58 -53.71 -26.31
N GLU A 193 21.09 -54.42 -27.34
CA GLU A 193 19.81 -55.14 -27.27
C GLU A 193 19.77 -56.15 -26.10
N ASN A 194 20.91 -56.78 -25.80
CA ASN A 194 21.05 -57.69 -24.66
C ASN A 194 20.87 -56.98 -23.31
N ASP A 195 21.46 -55.79 -23.15
CA ASP A 195 21.32 -55.00 -21.93
C ASP A 195 19.88 -54.49 -21.76
N LEU A 196 19.24 -54.06 -22.85
CA LEU A 196 17.84 -53.65 -22.86
C LEU A 196 16.89 -54.81 -22.52
N PHE A 197 17.18 -56.01 -23.02
CA PHE A 197 16.41 -57.21 -22.68
C PHE A 197 16.60 -57.58 -21.21
N ALA A 198 17.84 -57.59 -20.72
CA ALA A 198 18.15 -57.89 -19.32
C ALA A 198 17.53 -56.86 -18.37
N LEU A 199 17.49 -55.58 -18.74
CA LEU A 199 16.80 -54.53 -17.98
C LEU A 199 15.29 -54.81 -17.89
N LYS A 200 14.65 -55.21 -18.99
CA LYS A 200 13.22 -55.58 -19.01
C LYS A 200 12.91 -56.81 -18.16
N GLN A 201 13.89 -57.70 -17.99
CA GLN A 201 13.82 -58.87 -17.10
C GLN A 201 14.29 -58.56 -15.67
N GLN A 202 14.45 -57.28 -15.31
CA GLN A 202 14.87 -56.84 -13.97
C GLN A 202 16.25 -57.39 -13.55
N GLY A 203 17.16 -57.52 -14.52
CA GLY A 203 18.54 -57.96 -14.27
C GLY A 203 19.24 -57.05 -13.28
N ILE A 204 19.73 -57.62 -12.17
CA ILE A 204 20.31 -56.90 -11.03
C ILE A 204 21.40 -55.91 -11.47
N VAL A 205 22.28 -56.32 -12.39
CA VAL A 205 23.40 -55.51 -12.87
C VAL A 205 22.94 -54.33 -13.72
N GLN A 206 22.04 -54.56 -14.68
CA GLN A 206 21.53 -53.54 -15.59
C GLN A 206 20.68 -52.51 -14.86
N VAL A 207 19.84 -52.95 -13.92
CA VAL A 207 19.06 -52.06 -13.06
C VAL A 207 19.97 -51.20 -12.19
N ALA A 208 20.97 -51.79 -11.54
CA ALA A 208 21.92 -51.05 -10.71
C ALA A 208 22.70 -49.99 -11.52
N ARG A 209 23.14 -50.35 -12.74
CA ARG A 209 23.84 -49.42 -13.64
C ARG A 209 22.96 -48.26 -14.08
N LEU A 210 21.71 -48.53 -14.45
CA LEU A 210 20.76 -47.48 -14.83
C LEU A 210 20.41 -46.59 -13.63
N ASN A 211 20.19 -47.16 -12.44
CA ASN A 211 19.95 -46.39 -11.22
C ASN A 211 21.13 -45.46 -10.91
N GLN A 212 22.36 -45.96 -11.03
CA GLN A 212 23.57 -45.16 -10.80
C GLN A 212 23.70 -44.02 -11.82
N GLU A 213 23.39 -44.26 -13.09
CA GLU A 213 23.41 -43.21 -14.11
C GLU A 213 22.32 -42.16 -13.89
N LEU A 214 21.09 -42.59 -13.55
CA LEU A 214 20.02 -41.66 -13.18
C LEU A 214 20.39 -40.85 -11.92
N GLN A 215 21.10 -41.44 -10.96
CA GLN A 215 21.59 -40.70 -9.80
C GLN A 215 22.67 -39.69 -10.21
N ASN A 216 23.66 -40.10 -11.00
CA ASN A 216 24.78 -39.25 -11.39
C ASN A 216 24.34 -38.07 -12.26
N ILE A 217 23.44 -38.30 -13.22
CA ILE A 217 22.99 -37.28 -14.17
C ILE A 217 22.09 -36.25 -13.49
N PHE A 218 21.34 -36.64 -12.45
CA PHE A 218 20.27 -35.81 -11.89
C PHE A 218 20.42 -35.48 -10.39
N ALA A 219 21.54 -35.85 -9.75
CA ALA A 219 21.81 -35.61 -8.32
C ALA A 219 21.53 -34.16 -7.87
N ASP A 220 21.93 -33.18 -8.69
CA ASP A 220 21.85 -31.76 -8.34
C ASP A 220 20.45 -31.15 -8.57
N THR A 221 19.57 -31.85 -9.29
CA THR A 221 18.27 -31.29 -9.70
C THR A 221 17.15 -31.59 -8.71
N GLY A 222 17.34 -32.57 -7.83
CA GLY A 222 16.27 -33.07 -6.96
C GLY A 222 15.10 -33.71 -7.73
N THR A 223 15.25 -33.97 -9.03
CA THR A 223 14.25 -34.66 -9.84
C THR A 223 14.29 -36.15 -9.55
N GLU A 224 13.18 -36.67 -9.06
CA GLU A 224 12.92 -38.09 -8.93
C GLU A 224 12.47 -38.65 -10.29
N ILE A 225 13.08 -39.75 -10.71
CA ILE A 225 12.86 -40.37 -12.00
C ILE A 225 12.53 -41.82 -11.75
N VAL A 226 11.42 -42.25 -12.32
CA VAL A 226 10.95 -43.62 -12.26
C VAL A 226 10.74 -44.11 -13.69
N VAL A 227 11.52 -45.11 -14.09
CA VAL A 227 11.37 -45.80 -15.37
C VAL A 227 10.52 -47.04 -15.12
N THR A 228 9.40 -47.13 -15.82
CA THR A 228 8.43 -48.22 -15.72
C THR A 228 8.24 -48.90 -17.07
N ASN A 229 7.67 -50.10 -17.09
CA ASN A 229 7.07 -50.65 -18.30
C ASN A 229 5.64 -50.11 -18.50
N TYR A 230 4.98 -50.49 -19.59
CA TYR A 230 3.59 -50.09 -19.87
C TYR A 230 2.56 -50.63 -18.86
N ASN A 231 2.94 -51.60 -18.03
CA ASN A 231 2.12 -52.13 -16.93
C ASN A 231 2.42 -51.41 -15.60
N ASN A 232 3.13 -50.27 -15.64
CA ASN A 232 3.55 -49.48 -14.48
C ASN A 232 4.48 -50.22 -13.49
N ILE A 233 5.16 -51.29 -13.93
CA ILE A 233 6.15 -52.00 -13.10
C ILE A 233 7.46 -51.24 -13.16
N VAL A 234 8.03 -50.94 -11.99
CA VAL A 234 9.28 -50.18 -11.85
C VAL A 234 10.45 -51.02 -12.33
N MET A 235 11.18 -50.49 -13.32
CA MET A 235 12.38 -51.09 -13.89
C MET A 235 13.65 -50.45 -13.32
N ALA A 236 13.64 -49.12 -13.13
CA ALA A 236 14.76 -48.38 -12.55
C ALA A 236 14.26 -47.08 -11.92
N SER A 237 14.98 -46.59 -10.92
CA SER A 237 14.72 -45.29 -10.30
C SER A 237 15.97 -44.74 -9.59
N ASN A 238 16.07 -43.41 -9.53
CA ASN A 238 17.00 -42.71 -8.64
C ASN A 238 16.36 -42.35 -7.27
N SER A 239 15.15 -42.82 -7.01
CA SER A 239 14.39 -42.58 -5.77
C SER A 239 14.27 -43.86 -4.94
N SER A 240 13.67 -43.77 -3.75
CA SER A 240 13.45 -44.90 -2.84
C SER A 240 12.32 -45.86 -3.26
N VAL A 241 11.84 -45.77 -4.51
CA VAL A 241 10.78 -46.63 -5.04
C VAL A 241 11.26 -48.07 -5.22
N THR A 242 10.43 -49.04 -4.81
CA THR A 242 10.73 -50.47 -4.92
C THR A 242 10.76 -50.96 -6.37
N ILE A 243 11.91 -51.49 -6.81
CA ILE A 243 12.06 -52.14 -8.13
C ILE A 243 11.15 -53.37 -8.20
N GLY A 244 10.49 -53.56 -9.35
CA GLY A 244 9.56 -54.66 -9.58
C GLY A 244 8.16 -54.48 -8.97
N GLY A 245 7.96 -53.45 -8.13
CA GLY A 245 6.65 -53.04 -7.66
C GLY A 245 5.87 -52.26 -8.73
N THR A 246 4.56 -52.09 -8.52
CA THR A 246 3.71 -51.21 -9.33
C THR A 246 3.83 -49.77 -8.82
N PHE A 247 4.10 -48.81 -9.71
CA PHE A 247 4.22 -47.40 -9.36
C PHE A 247 3.15 -46.57 -10.05
N ILE A 248 2.32 -45.90 -9.26
CA ILE A 248 1.29 -44.99 -9.72
C ILE A 248 1.39 -43.72 -8.88
N TRP A 249 1.88 -42.63 -9.48
CA TRP A 249 2.13 -41.37 -8.77
C TRP A 249 0.85 -40.66 -8.29
N TYR A 250 -0.32 -41.02 -8.79
CA TYR A 250 -1.62 -40.41 -8.43
C TYR A 250 -2.46 -41.26 -7.47
N MET A 251 -1.93 -42.35 -6.91
CA MET A 251 -2.66 -43.15 -5.91
C MET A 251 -2.79 -42.36 -4.60
N GLY A 252 -3.96 -41.75 -4.38
CA GLY A 252 -4.38 -41.25 -3.07
C GLY A 252 -4.49 -39.74 -2.85
N ASP A 253 -4.68 -38.90 -3.89
CA ASP A 253 -5.51 -37.66 -3.88
C ASP A 253 -5.16 -36.64 -5.01
N SER A 254 -6.01 -35.62 -5.13
CA SER A 254 -6.27 -34.64 -6.21
C SER A 254 -5.12 -34.20 -7.14
N ILE A 255 -5.32 -34.45 -8.44
CA ILE A 255 -4.54 -33.92 -9.56
C ILE A 255 -4.90 -32.43 -9.74
N ALA A 256 -3.93 -31.53 -9.54
CA ALA A 256 -4.10 -30.11 -9.82
C ALA A 256 -3.73 -29.84 -11.29
N ASP A 257 -4.76 -29.90 -12.13
CA ASP A 257 -4.82 -29.39 -13.50
C ASP A 257 -3.87 -30.00 -14.55
N ARG A 258 -4.27 -29.92 -15.84
CA ARG A 258 -3.50 -30.45 -16.98
C ARG A 258 -3.05 -29.29 -17.88
N PHE A 259 -1.76 -28.96 -17.85
CA PHE A 259 -1.18 -28.01 -18.80
C PHE A 259 -0.01 -28.66 -19.56
N ALA A 260 -0.15 -28.83 -20.88
CA ALA A 260 0.94 -29.26 -21.77
C ALA A 260 1.73 -30.53 -21.35
N ASN A 261 1.04 -31.59 -20.90
CA ASN A 261 1.63 -32.85 -20.37
C ASN A 261 2.45 -32.69 -19.07
N ILE A 262 2.32 -31.55 -18.39
CA ILE A 262 2.80 -31.35 -17.02
C ILE A 262 1.61 -31.47 -16.08
N TYR A 263 1.79 -32.23 -15.01
CA TYR A 263 0.84 -32.42 -13.93
C TYR A 263 1.38 -31.78 -12.66
N TYR A 264 0.53 -31.11 -11.89
CA TYR A 264 0.89 -30.70 -10.53
C TYR A 264 0.22 -31.63 -9.55
N TRP A 265 1.03 -32.36 -8.78
CA TRP A 265 0.57 -33.14 -7.66
C TRP A 265 0.68 -32.29 -6.40
N VAL A 266 -0.41 -32.19 -5.66
CA VAL A 266 -0.48 -31.40 -4.44
C VAL A 266 -1.04 -32.29 -3.33
N PRO A 267 -0.42 -32.34 -2.15
CA PRO A 267 -0.89 -33.19 -1.07
C PRO A 267 -2.27 -32.73 -0.56
N ASN A 268 -3.15 -33.70 -0.32
CA ASN A 268 -4.47 -33.47 0.27
C ASN A 268 -4.43 -33.65 1.79
N LYS A 269 -3.58 -32.86 2.44
CA LYS A 269 -3.54 -32.71 3.90
C LYS A 269 -4.03 -31.31 4.24
N GLU A 270 -4.50 -31.14 5.48
CA GLU A 270 -4.77 -29.80 6.00
C GLU A 270 -3.44 -29.06 6.20
N PHE A 271 -3.32 -27.88 5.59
CA PHE A 271 -2.18 -26.97 5.73
C PHE A 271 -2.68 -25.64 6.28
N GLY A 272 -1.80 -24.87 6.94
CA GLY A 272 -2.16 -23.56 7.48
C GLY A 272 -2.48 -22.56 6.37
N SER A 273 -1.81 -22.68 5.22
CA SER A 273 -2.06 -21.84 4.05
C SER A 273 -1.94 -22.60 2.72
N GLU A 274 -2.60 -22.09 1.68
CA GLU A 274 -2.44 -22.59 0.31
C GLU A 274 -0.97 -22.54 -0.14
N LEU A 275 -0.23 -21.47 0.16
CA LEU A 275 1.20 -21.37 -0.21
C LEU A 275 2.05 -22.45 0.48
N GLU A 276 1.73 -22.79 1.72
CA GLU A 276 2.39 -23.90 2.42
C GLU A 276 2.06 -25.24 1.76
N LYS A 277 0.79 -25.47 1.40
CA LYS A 277 0.38 -26.65 0.65
C LYS A 277 1.16 -26.81 -0.67
N TRP A 278 1.33 -25.72 -1.41
CA TRP A 278 2.13 -25.70 -2.65
C TRP A 278 3.63 -25.93 -2.41
N SER A 279 4.16 -25.64 -1.22
CA SER A 279 5.57 -25.95 -0.92
C SER A 279 5.88 -27.45 -0.91
N TYR A 280 4.85 -28.29 -0.71
CA TYR A 280 4.97 -29.76 -0.78
C TYR A 280 4.50 -30.34 -2.12
N ALA A 281 4.19 -29.50 -3.10
CA ALA A 281 3.75 -29.95 -4.41
C ALA A 281 4.91 -30.51 -5.26
N TYR A 282 4.57 -31.38 -6.19
CA TYR A 282 5.47 -31.92 -7.19
C TYR A 282 4.98 -31.59 -8.59
N ILE A 283 5.92 -31.23 -9.46
CA ILE A 283 5.70 -31.11 -10.90
C ILE A 283 6.03 -32.46 -11.53
N ILE A 284 5.08 -33.05 -12.22
CA ILE A 284 5.20 -34.39 -12.78
C ILE A 284 5.07 -34.32 -14.29
N ARG A 285 5.96 -35.03 -14.99
CA ARG A 285 5.87 -35.22 -16.43
C ARG A 285 6.04 -36.67 -16.78
N GLU A 286 5.18 -37.15 -17.67
CA GLU A 286 5.24 -38.51 -18.20
C GLU A 286 5.67 -38.47 -19.67
N LYS A 287 6.55 -39.40 -20.06
CA LYS A 287 6.86 -39.67 -21.46
C LYS A 287 6.89 -41.16 -21.71
N GLU A 288 6.15 -41.60 -22.72
CA GLU A 288 6.24 -42.96 -23.24
C GLU A 288 7.38 -43.06 -24.25
N LEU A 289 8.09 -44.19 -24.22
CA LEU A 289 9.17 -44.55 -25.13
C LEU A 289 8.72 -45.78 -25.93
N PRO A 290 8.00 -45.60 -27.07
CA PRO A 290 7.34 -46.69 -27.79
C PRO A 290 8.29 -47.76 -28.29
N LEU A 291 9.45 -47.36 -28.80
CA LEU A 291 10.49 -48.27 -29.29
C LEU A 291 10.98 -49.23 -28.20
N LEU A 292 10.98 -48.78 -26.95
CA LEU A 292 11.48 -49.54 -25.82
C LEU A 292 10.36 -50.23 -25.02
N LYS A 293 9.09 -49.89 -25.26
CA LYS A 293 7.92 -50.27 -24.41
C LYS A 293 8.11 -49.87 -22.94
N LEU A 294 8.79 -48.74 -22.72
CA LEU A 294 9.05 -48.16 -21.40
C LEU A 294 8.32 -46.83 -21.27
N LYS A 295 8.04 -46.43 -20.03
CA LYS A 295 7.46 -45.14 -19.67
C LYS A 295 8.32 -44.50 -18.59
N THR A 296 8.74 -43.27 -18.82
CA THR A 296 9.51 -42.48 -17.84
C THR A 296 8.59 -41.48 -17.17
N VAL A 297 8.57 -41.51 -15.84
CA VAL A 297 7.87 -40.54 -15.00
C VAL A 297 8.95 -39.72 -14.28
N MET A 298 8.91 -38.41 -14.45
CA MET A 298 9.80 -37.48 -13.74
C MET A 298 8.98 -36.63 -12.79
N MET A 299 9.49 -36.43 -11.59
CA MET A 299 8.83 -35.69 -10.51
C MET A 299 9.85 -34.72 -9.92
N THR A 300 9.59 -33.42 -10.02
CA THR A 300 10.47 -32.38 -9.49
C THR A 300 9.73 -31.63 -8.37
N PRO A 301 10.32 -31.44 -7.18
CA PRO A 301 9.68 -30.70 -6.10
C PRO A 301 9.42 -29.24 -6.52
N PHE A 302 8.25 -28.71 -6.16
CA PHE A 302 7.86 -27.32 -6.46
C PHE A 302 8.50 -26.30 -5.50
N ALA A 303 8.93 -26.74 -4.31
CA ALA A 303 9.50 -25.87 -3.27
C ALA A 303 10.58 -24.88 -3.76
N PRO A 304 11.59 -25.28 -4.57
CA PRO A 304 12.63 -24.35 -5.03
C PRO A 304 12.06 -23.26 -5.95
N PHE A 305 11.09 -23.60 -6.80
CA PHE A 305 10.42 -22.65 -7.68
C PHE A 305 9.58 -21.66 -6.88
N LEU A 306 8.82 -22.16 -5.90
CA LEU A 306 8.05 -21.32 -4.98
C LEU A 306 8.95 -20.37 -4.19
N SER A 307 10.07 -20.85 -3.66
CA SER A 307 11.06 -20.05 -2.92
C SER A 307 11.64 -18.92 -3.79
N ASN A 308 12.02 -19.22 -5.03
CA ASN A 308 12.53 -18.22 -5.97
C ASN A 308 11.47 -17.16 -6.31
N LEU A 309 10.22 -17.60 -6.52
CA LEU A 309 9.09 -16.73 -6.80
C LEU A 309 8.78 -15.83 -5.59
N LEU A 310 8.68 -16.40 -4.39
CA LEU A 310 8.44 -15.66 -3.15
C LEU A 310 9.56 -14.65 -2.88
N SER A 311 10.82 -15.04 -3.06
CA SER A 311 11.97 -14.15 -2.90
C SER A 311 11.84 -12.92 -3.81
N ALA A 312 11.54 -13.12 -5.10
CA ALA A 312 11.34 -12.02 -6.04
C ALA A 312 10.21 -11.08 -5.61
N TYR A 313 9.07 -11.62 -5.16
CA TYR A 313 7.95 -10.81 -4.68
C TYR A 313 8.26 -10.07 -3.37
N ILE A 314 8.95 -10.71 -2.42
CA ILE A 314 9.34 -10.10 -1.14
C ILE A 314 10.25 -8.89 -1.38
N TYR A 315 11.24 -9.02 -2.28
CA TYR A 315 12.11 -7.91 -2.65
C TYR A 315 11.33 -6.76 -3.30
N GLN A 316 10.41 -7.08 -4.21
CA GLN A 316 9.56 -6.06 -4.81
C GLN A 316 8.76 -5.34 -3.73
N LEU A 317 8.08 -6.05 -2.82
CA LEU A 317 7.24 -5.46 -1.79
C LEU A 317 8.03 -4.60 -0.80
N TRP A 318 9.27 -4.98 -0.46
CA TRP A 318 10.16 -4.12 0.32
C TRP A 318 10.43 -2.77 -0.35
N VAL A 319 10.70 -2.79 -1.65
CA VAL A 319 10.91 -1.56 -2.45
C VAL A 319 9.65 -0.69 -2.43
N TYR A 320 8.46 -1.27 -2.59
CA TYR A 320 7.21 -0.53 -2.49
C TYR A 320 6.98 0.12 -1.13
N MET A 321 7.22 -0.65 -0.06
CA MET A 321 7.10 -0.18 1.31
C MET A 321 8.08 0.97 1.59
N LEU A 322 9.30 0.87 1.07
CA LEU A 322 10.30 1.95 1.14
C LEU A 322 9.78 3.23 0.45
N PHE A 323 9.22 3.12 -0.75
CA PHE A 323 8.66 4.28 -1.47
C PHE A 323 7.44 4.87 -0.76
N CYS A 324 6.54 4.05 -0.21
CA CYS A 324 5.40 4.52 0.57
C CYS A 324 5.86 5.27 1.84
N PHE A 325 6.86 4.73 2.54
CA PHE A 325 7.42 5.36 3.72
C PHE A 325 8.13 6.68 3.39
N ALA A 326 8.94 6.70 2.32
CA ALA A 326 9.60 7.91 1.83
C ALA A 326 8.58 9.00 1.44
N MET A 327 7.48 8.63 0.78
CA MET A 327 6.40 9.57 0.46
C MET A 327 5.69 10.12 1.67
N LEU A 328 5.55 9.34 2.74
CA LEU A 328 4.97 9.83 3.98
C LEU A 328 5.89 10.83 4.67
N ILE A 329 7.20 10.55 4.72
CA ILE A 329 8.18 11.52 5.22
C ILE A 329 8.12 12.82 4.40
N LEU A 330 8.10 12.69 3.08
CA LEU A 330 7.99 13.82 2.15
C LEU A 330 6.70 14.62 2.39
N SER A 331 5.58 13.95 2.63
CA SER A 331 4.31 14.57 2.99
C SER A 331 4.41 15.40 4.29
N VAL A 332 5.00 14.84 5.35
CA VAL A 332 5.20 15.56 6.61
C VAL A 332 6.12 16.76 6.41
N LEU A 333 7.16 16.59 5.60
CA LEU A 333 8.10 17.65 5.23
C LEU A 333 7.37 18.79 4.52
N TYR A 334 6.62 18.49 3.46
CA TYR A 334 5.85 19.49 2.72
C TYR A 334 4.82 20.20 3.59
N ASN A 335 4.17 19.50 4.50
CA ASN A 335 3.25 20.11 5.44
C ASN A 335 3.93 21.15 6.33
N ARG A 336 5.14 20.85 6.82
CA ARG A 336 5.91 21.78 7.66
C ARG A 336 6.51 22.93 6.87
N ILE A 337 7.04 22.65 5.68
CA ILE A 337 7.79 23.63 4.88
C ILE A 337 6.84 24.54 4.10
N PHE A 338 5.83 24.02 3.41
CA PHE A 338 5.00 24.83 2.52
C PHE A 338 3.65 25.20 3.15
N PHE A 339 2.86 24.21 3.57
CA PHE A 339 1.45 24.48 3.92
C PHE A 339 1.29 25.28 5.20
N LYS A 340 2.07 25.00 6.24
CA LYS A 340 2.02 25.78 7.48
C LYS A 340 2.44 27.25 7.27
N LEU A 341 3.34 27.53 6.33
CA LEU A 341 3.72 28.90 5.99
C LEU A 341 2.61 29.63 5.25
N LEU A 342 1.95 28.97 4.29
CA LEU A 342 0.79 29.50 3.57
C LEU A 342 -0.39 29.78 4.50
N GLU A 343 -0.67 28.88 5.44
CA GLU A 343 -1.73 29.05 6.44
C GLU A 343 -1.45 30.27 7.32
N LYS A 344 -0.20 30.44 7.80
CA LYS A 344 0.20 31.62 8.56
C LYS A 344 0.08 32.92 7.75
N LEU A 345 0.34 32.89 6.44
CA LEU A 345 0.11 34.05 5.56
C LEU A 345 -1.38 34.39 5.47
N ALA A 346 -2.23 33.39 5.25
CA ALA A 346 -3.66 33.56 5.16
C ALA A 346 -4.23 34.15 6.47
N GLU A 347 -3.79 33.67 7.63
CA GLU A 347 -4.18 34.22 8.93
C GLU A 347 -3.70 35.67 9.13
N THR A 348 -2.50 36.01 8.65
CA THR A 348 -1.97 37.38 8.78
C THR A 348 -2.67 38.36 7.84
N THR A 349 -3.08 37.88 6.65
CA THR A 349 -3.75 38.70 5.63
C THR A 349 -5.24 38.87 5.89
N THR A 350 -5.87 37.91 6.57
CA THR A 350 -7.27 38.02 6.99
C THR A 350 -7.40 39.06 8.11
N GLY A 351 -8.18 40.12 7.86
CA GLY A 351 -8.36 41.21 8.81
C GLY A 351 -7.34 42.34 8.70
N ILE A 352 -6.52 42.40 7.64
CA ILE A 352 -5.68 43.56 7.35
C ILE A 352 -6.49 44.87 7.32
N PRO A 353 -7.65 44.97 6.62
CA PRO A 353 -8.39 46.24 6.56
C PRO A 353 -8.85 46.75 7.93
N THR A 354 -9.28 45.84 8.80
CA THR A 354 -9.71 46.19 10.17
C THR A 354 -8.53 46.61 11.04
N ARG A 355 -7.39 45.91 10.95
CA ARG A 355 -6.19 46.25 11.72
C ARG A 355 -5.57 47.60 11.30
N LEU A 356 -5.62 47.90 10.00
CA LEU A 356 -5.23 49.20 9.45
C LEU A 356 -6.12 50.33 9.97
N ALA A 357 -7.44 50.11 10.03
CA ALA A 357 -8.38 51.10 10.58
C ALA A 357 -8.14 51.39 12.07
N ASP A 358 -7.72 50.38 12.83
CA ASP A 358 -7.41 50.51 14.26
C ASP A 358 -5.99 51.07 14.54
N GLY A 359 -5.19 51.33 13.49
CA GLY A 359 -3.82 51.86 13.62
C GLY A 359 -2.80 50.83 14.14
N ASN A 360 -3.12 49.54 14.10
CA ASN A 360 -2.22 48.47 14.54
C ASN A 360 -1.24 48.11 13.41
N GLY A 361 0.05 48.16 13.71
CA GLY A 361 1.10 47.74 12.77
C GLY A 361 1.02 46.25 12.42
N ILE A 362 1.33 45.92 11.16
CA ILE A 362 1.34 44.53 10.66
C ILE A 362 2.78 44.01 10.68
N GLU A 363 3.04 42.97 11.49
CA GLU A 363 4.32 42.28 11.48
C GLU A 363 4.39 41.28 10.32
N TRP A 364 5.22 41.62 9.32
CA TRP A 364 5.51 40.73 8.20
C TRP A 364 6.62 39.73 8.55
N TYR A 365 6.39 38.45 8.29
CA TYR A 365 7.41 37.41 8.48
C TYR A 365 8.23 37.21 7.21
N LYS A 366 9.52 36.88 7.35
CA LYS A 366 10.38 36.49 6.22
C LYS A 366 10.24 35.00 5.93
N SER A 367 10.09 34.64 4.66
CA SER A 367 10.03 33.24 4.23
C SER A 367 11.36 32.81 3.63
N SER A 368 11.78 31.57 3.90
CA SER A 368 12.93 30.96 3.21
C SER A 368 12.58 30.45 1.80
N ILE A 369 11.30 30.35 1.47
CA ILE A 369 10.80 29.98 0.14
C ILE A 369 10.57 31.24 -0.67
N ILE A 370 11.23 31.34 -1.82
CA ILE A 370 11.26 32.54 -2.68
C ILE A 370 9.86 32.91 -3.13
N GLU A 371 9.04 31.93 -3.53
CA GLU A 371 7.67 32.16 -4.01
C GLU A 371 6.77 32.72 -2.90
N ILE A 372 6.92 32.20 -1.67
CA ILE A 372 6.16 32.69 -0.52
C ILE A 372 6.67 34.08 -0.12
N ASP A 373 7.99 34.33 -0.14
CA ASP A 373 8.54 35.66 0.18
C ASP A 373 8.10 36.71 -0.84
N THR A 374 8.06 36.33 -2.12
CA THR A 374 7.50 37.17 -3.20
C THR A 374 6.03 37.49 -2.91
N LEU A 375 5.25 36.49 -2.50
CA LEU A 375 3.84 36.69 -2.16
C LEU A 375 3.68 37.62 -0.94
N VAL A 376 4.49 37.44 0.11
CA VAL A 376 4.55 38.34 1.28
C VAL A 376 4.85 39.76 0.85
N ASN A 377 5.85 39.98 -0.01
CA ASN A 377 6.23 41.30 -0.49
C ASN A 377 5.12 41.95 -1.36
N ASN A 378 4.42 41.16 -2.17
CA ASN A 378 3.27 41.63 -2.93
C ASN A 378 2.13 42.07 -2.00
N PHE A 379 1.80 41.28 -0.98
CA PHE A 379 0.78 41.65 0.01
C PHE A 379 1.18 42.87 0.82
N LYS A 380 2.45 43.00 1.19
CA LYS A 380 2.97 44.18 1.85
C LYS A 380 2.77 45.43 1.00
N THR A 381 3.18 45.38 -0.27
CA THR A 381 2.99 46.51 -1.21
C THR A 381 1.51 46.92 -1.33
N VAL A 382 0.60 45.93 -1.41
CA VAL A 382 -0.84 46.20 -1.45
C VAL A 382 -1.33 46.84 -0.14
N THR A 383 -0.83 46.37 1.00
CA THR A 383 -1.19 46.88 2.33
C THR A 383 -0.71 48.33 2.51
N ASP A 384 0.55 48.62 2.14
CA ASP A 384 1.13 49.97 2.22
C ASP A 384 0.33 50.96 1.34
N ASN A 385 -0.08 50.53 0.15
CA ASN A 385 -0.95 51.32 -0.73
C ASN A 385 -2.33 51.57 -0.12
N LEU A 386 -2.93 50.55 0.52
CA LEU A 386 -4.22 50.68 1.20
C LEU A 386 -4.14 51.64 2.38
N GLU A 387 -3.07 51.57 3.18
CA GLU A 387 -2.81 52.51 4.28
C GLU A 387 -2.74 53.96 3.77
N GLY A 388 -1.98 54.19 2.70
CA GLY A 388 -1.91 55.51 2.05
C GLY A 388 -3.28 56.00 1.55
N MET A 389 -4.11 55.11 0.99
CA MET A 389 -5.48 55.44 0.60
C MET A 389 -6.37 55.78 1.80
N PHE A 390 -6.28 55.04 2.91
CA PHE A 390 -7.01 55.35 4.14
C PHE A 390 -6.63 56.72 4.70
N HIS A 391 -5.33 57.03 4.77
CA HIS A 391 -4.87 58.36 5.21
C HIS A 391 -5.38 59.48 4.30
N ARG A 392 -5.32 59.30 2.98
CA ARG A 392 -5.83 60.29 2.03
C ARG A 392 -7.33 60.49 2.16
N THR A 393 -8.11 59.41 2.29
CA THR A 393 -9.56 59.48 2.49
C THR A 393 -9.89 60.15 3.82
N HIS A 394 -9.17 59.82 4.90
CA HIS A 394 -9.33 60.49 6.19
C HIS A 394 -9.03 61.99 6.08
N HIS A 395 -7.94 62.36 5.40
CA HIS A 395 -7.60 63.76 5.19
C HIS A 395 -8.69 64.50 4.40
N LEU A 396 -9.23 63.92 3.33
CA LEU A 396 -10.32 64.53 2.56
C LEU A 396 -11.65 64.62 3.34
N ALA A 397 -11.87 63.72 4.30
CA ALA A 397 -13.09 63.70 5.11
C ALA A 397 -13.04 64.71 6.28
N TYR A 398 -11.86 64.98 6.84
CA TYR A 398 -11.67 65.81 8.04
C TYR A 398 -10.98 67.16 7.79
N TYR A 399 -10.41 67.38 6.61
CA TYR A 399 -9.73 68.62 6.26
C TYR A 399 -10.31 69.18 4.96
N ASP A 400 -10.38 70.50 4.89
CA ASP A 400 -10.82 71.21 3.69
C ASP A 400 -9.74 71.16 2.60
N SER A 401 -10.15 70.85 1.36
CA SER A 401 -9.21 70.63 0.26
C SER A 401 -8.51 71.89 -0.24
N LEU A 402 -9.08 73.08 0.01
CA LEU A 402 -8.56 74.34 -0.50
C LEU A 402 -7.61 75.01 0.50
N THR A 403 -7.95 74.93 1.79
CA THR A 403 -7.23 75.62 2.88
C THR A 403 -6.31 74.68 3.68
N GLY A 404 -6.55 73.37 3.64
CA GLY A 404 -5.84 72.40 4.48
C GLY A 404 -6.18 72.49 5.97
N LEU A 405 -7.16 73.33 6.35
CA LEU A 405 -7.62 73.45 7.73
C LEU A 405 -8.62 72.34 8.09
N PRO A 406 -8.73 71.95 9.37
CA PRO A 406 -9.76 71.03 9.83
C PRO A 406 -11.15 71.54 9.42
N ASN A 407 -11.94 70.66 8.82
CA ASN A 407 -13.27 71.03 8.35
C ASN A 407 -14.30 70.94 9.50
N ARG A 408 -15.55 71.27 9.19
CA ARG A 408 -16.65 71.25 10.16
C ARG A 408 -16.83 69.90 10.86
N LEU A 409 -16.60 68.78 10.18
CA LEU A 409 -16.73 67.45 10.76
C LEU A 409 -15.65 67.22 11.83
N SER A 410 -14.40 67.58 11.53
CA SER A 410 -13.29 67.51 12.47
C SER A 410 -13.51 68.36 13.73
N MET A 411 -14.00 69.59 13.54
CA MET A 411 -14.37 70.46 14.66
C MET A 411 -15.45 69.83 15.56
N GLN A 412 -16.49 69.23 14.96
CA GLN A 412 -17.57 68.59 15.72
C GLN A 412 -17.05 67.41 16.56
N ASP A 413 -16.19 66.57 15.97
CA ASP A 413 -15.62 65.42 16.66
C ASP A 413 -14.68 65.82 17.79
N GLU A 414 -13.84 66.83 17.61
CA GLU A 414 -13.02 67.36 18.70
C GLU A 414 -13.85 67.95 19.83
N LEU A 415 -14.89 68.72 19.51
CA LEU A 415 -15.78 69.27 20.54
C LEU A 415 -16.46 68.15 21.34
N ILE A 416 -17.00 67.13 20.68
CA ILE A 416 -17.61 65.98 21.37
C ILE A 416 -16.60 65.28 22.29
N LYS A 417 -15.36 65.07 21.83
CA LYS A 417 -14.28 64.50 22.66
C LYS A 417 -13.97 65.39 23.86
N MET A 418 -13.93 66.71 23.68
CA MET A 418 -13.68 67.67 24.75
C MET A 418 -14.84 67.76 25.76
N PHE A 419 -16.08 67.51 25.34
CA PHE A 419 -17.24 67.39 26.24
C PHE A 419 -17.34 66.01 26.94
N GLY A 420 -16.48 65.05 26.58
CA GLY A 420 -16.41 63.72 27.18
C GLY A 420 -15.87 63.73 28.62
N SER A 421 -16.08 62.61 29.32
CA SER A 421 -15.80 62.45 30.78
C SER A 421 -14.36 62.75 31.20
N GLN A 422 -13.40 62.74 30.26
CA GLN A 422 -11.98 63.02 30.53
C GLN A 422 -11.71 64.49 30.92
N TYR A 423 -12.65 65.40 30.63
CA TYR A 423 -12.55 66.83 30.95
C TYR A 423 -13.64 67.32 31.92
N ALA A 424 -14.34 66.39 32.58
CA ALA A 424 -15.40 66.73 33.53
C ALA A 424 -14.89 67.66 34.66
N GLY A 425 -15.56 68.80 34.85
CA GLY A 425 -15.25 69.79 35.88
C GLY A 425 -14.28 70.90 35.46
N ARG A 426 -13.83 70.96 34.20
CA ARG A 426 -13.04 72.08 33.65
C ARG A 426 -13.93 73.03 32.85
N ASN A 427 -13.68 74.35 32.97
CA ASN A 427 -14.33 75.35 32.13
C ASN A 427 -13.68 75.34 30.74
N LEU A 428 -14.49 75.14 29.70
CA LEU A 428 -14.05 75.17 28.31
C LEU A 428 -14.52 76.47 27.65
N ALA A 429 -13.60 77.20 27.03
CA ALA A 429 -13.89 78.40 26.27
C ALA A 429 -13.66 78.13 24.78
N LEU A 430 -14.69 78.32 23.97
CA LEU A 430 -14.62 78.18 22.51
C LEU A 430 -14.58 79.57 21.88
N MET A 431 -13.50 79.88 21.17
CA MET A 431 -13.35 81.14 20.44
C MET A 431 -13.61 80.87 18.95
N PHE A 432 -14.59 81.57 18.37
CA PHE A 432 -14.83 81.57 16.93
C PHE A 432 -14.13 82.77 16.30
N PHE A 433 -13.42 82.52 15.21
CA PHE A 433 -12.75 83.56 14.44
C PHE A 433 -13.17 83.41 12.98
N ASP A 434 -13.91 84.39 12.45
CA ASP A 434 -14.31 84.45 11.04
C ASP A 434 -13.19 85.12 10.25
N LEU A 435 -12.46 84.34 9.45
CA LEU A 435 -11.25 84.80 8.76
C LEU A 435 -11.56 85.54 7.46
N ASP A 436 -12.70 85.29 6.80
CA ASP A 436 -12.88 85.74 5.41
C ASP A 436 -14.30 86.22 5.01
N ARG A 437 -15.24 86.39 5.96
CA ARG A 437 -16.66 86.72 5.65
C ARG A 437 -17.34 85.73 4.68
N PHE A 438 -16.72 84.58 4.45
CA PHE A 438 -17.24 83.48 3.66
C PHE A 438 -17.57 82.36 4.64
N LYS A 439 -18.85 81.96 4.65
CA LYS A 439 -19.42 80.99 5.59
C LYS A 439 -18.63 79.70 5.72
#